data_AF-A0A1H2DUD5-F1
#
_entry.id   AF-A0A1H2DUD5-F1
#
_cell.length_a   1.000
_cell.length_b   1.000
_cell.length_c   1.000
_cell.angle_alpha   90.00
_cell.angle_beta   90.00
_cell.angle_gamma   90.00
#
_symmetry.space_group_name_H-M   'P 1'
#
loop_
_entity.id
_entity.type
_entity.pdbx_description
1 polymer ?
#
loop_
_entity_poly.entity_id
_entity_poly.type
_entity_poly.pdbx_seq_one_letter_code
_entity_poly.pdbx_strand_id
1 'polypeptide(L)'
;MNLYIDLDRSVLVSGPSNSAVVTQLAFKRGDTAALAVTFLQGQADGGYLPVVLPTGTAFKFGLKAQGQYSGAFLVYTDAWTAPAGEATAYGLCPDFRSASLDTLLDPEGAGDLPQVSLMGEIAWTLPSGRKGSTRTFTALVANDLIKDTEGAPAPATPGYYTAGESDARYLPSSLGGIVDLTVGLRTYTVDLTALALPASPRGALFGFVAATGSENTFGAVMVSSQTTATTLSLLTTALPDAPNCRLAYLLIL
;
A
#
# COMPACT_ATOMS: atom_id res chain seq x y z
N MET A 1 4.85 -17.51 -8.45
CA MET A 1 5.70 -17.45 -7.24
C MET A 1 6.76 -18.54 -7.33
N ASN A 2 8.02 -18.23 -7.03
CA ASN A 2 9.08 -19.24 -6.97
C ASN A 2 9.19 -19.79 -5.55
N LEU A 3 9.27 -21.10 -5.39
CA LEU A 3 9.46 -21.78 -4.12
C LEU A 3 10.70 -22.65 -4.19
N TYR A 4 11.52 -22.62 -3.15
CA TYR A 4 12.75 -23.39 -3.09
C TYR A 4 12.68 -24.34 -1.90
N ILE A 5 12.82 -25.64 -2.14
CA ILE A 5 12.77 -26.68 -1.10
C ILE A 5 14.18 -27.18 -0.85
N ASP A 6 14.68 -26.96 0.36
CA ASP A 6 15.88 -27.60 0.85
C ASP A 6 15.57 -29.07 1.20
N LEU A 7 16.17 -30.01 0.45
CA LEU A 7 15.97 -31.45 0.62
C LEU A 7 16.60 -32.02 1.89
N ASP A 8 17.65 -31.39 2.42
CA ASP A 8 18.36 -31.87 3.62
C ASP A 8 17.59 -31.52 4.90
N ARG A 9 16.98 -30.32 4.91
CA ARG A 9 16.21 -29.82 6.05
C ARG A 9 14.70 -30.00 5.90
N SER A 10 14.23 -30.38 4.70
CA SER A 10 12.81 -30.44 4.35
C SER A 10 12.10 -29.12 4.64
N VAL A 11 12.66 -27.97 4.27
CA VAL A 11 12.04 -26.65 4.52
C VAL A 11 12.00 -25.81 3.27
N LEU A 12 11.07 -24.85 3.22
CA LEU A 12 11.14 -23.77 2.25
C LEU A 12 12.26 -22.81 2.61
N VAL A 13 13.00 -22.34 1.61
CA VAL A 13 14.05 -21.32 1.76
C VAL A 13 13.84 -20.19 0.76
N SER A 14 14.50 -19.06 1.01
CA SER A 14 14.35 -17.85 0.20
C SER A 14 14.96 -17.99 -1.20
N GLY A 15 15.99 -18.82 -1.35
CA GLY A 15 16.59 -19.12 -2.65
C GLY A 15 17.90 -19.91 -2.59
N PRO A 16 18.52 -20.21 -3.75
CA PRO A 16 19.75 -20.99 -3.82
C PRO A 16 20.96 -20.33 -3.12
N SER A 17 20.98 -18.99 -3.10
CA SER A 17 22.01 -18.19 -2.44
C SER A 17 21.63 -17.73 -1.03
N ASN A 18 20.42 -18.06 -0.56
CA ASN A 18 19.91 -17.63 0.74
C ASN A 18 19.12 -18.75 1.43
N SER A 19 19.76 -19.35 2.42
CA SER A 19 19.26 -20.48 3.20
C SER A 19 18.20 -20.10 4.26
N ALA A 20 17.84 -18.81 4.35
CA ALA A 20 16.83 -18.32 5.27
C ALA A 20 15.51 -19.04 5.04
N VAL A 21 15.02 -19.65 6.12
CA VAL A 21 13.80 -20.46 6.10
C VAL A 21 12.59 -19.56 5.88
N VAL A 22 11.76 -19.94 4.91
CA VAL A 22 10.47 -19.31 4.66
C VAL A 22 9.42 -20.10 5.43
N THR A 23 8.87 -19.49 6.48
CA THR A 23 7.85 -20.10 7.33
C THR A 23 6.42 -19.71 6.95
N GLN A 24 6.28 -18.72 6.07
CA GLN A 24 4.98 -18.17 5.68
C GLN A 24 4.92 -17.86 4.19
N LEU A 25 3.82 -18.24 3.55
CA LEU A 25 3.43 -17.83 2.20
C LEU A 25 2.10 -17.06 2.26
N ALA A 26 1.89 -16.15 1.32
CA ALA A 26 0.66 -15.37 1.20
C ALA A 26 -0.02 -15.64 -0.15
N PHE A 27 -1.33 -15.85 -0.10
CA PHE A 27 -2.19 -16.13 -1.24
C PHE A 27 -3.46 -15.29 -1.17
N LYS A 28 -4.16 -15.20 -2.30
CA LYS A 28 -5.44 -14.52 -2.43
C LYS A 28 -6.54 -15.56 -2.69
N ARG A 29 -7.65 -15.49 -1.95
CA ARG A 29 -8.84 -16.29 -2.21
C ARG A 29 -9.34 -16.04 -3.63
N GLY A 30 -9.86 -17.06 -4.28
CA GLY A 30 -10.50 -16.92 -5.59
C GLY A 30 -9.52 -16.98 -6.77
N ASP A 31 -8.22 -17.03 -6.51
CA ASP A 31 -7.18 -17.09 -7.53
C ASP A 31 -6.61 -18.51 -7.70
N THR A 32 -5.96 -18.78 -8.83
CA THR A 32 -5.12 -19.96 -9.04
C THR A 32 -3.66 -19.54 -8.97
N ALA A 33 -2.94 -20.00 -7.94
CA ALA A 33 -1.56 -19.57 -7.74
C ALA A 33 -0.60 -20.38 -8.64
N ALA A 34 0.06 -19.74 -9.58
CA ALA A 34 1.13 -20.37 -10.35
C ALA A 34 2.43 -20.45 -9.53
N LEU A 35 2.80 -21.67 -9.12
CA LEU A 35 3.98 -21.97 -8.33
C LEU A 35 5.06 -22.64 -9.19
N ALA A 36 6.29 -22.15 -9.10
CA ALA A 36 7.46 -22.77 -9.68
C ALA A 36 8.36 -23.30 -8.55
N VAL A 37 8.34 -24.62 -8.33
CA VAL A 37 9.03 -25.28 -7.21
C VAL A 37 10.37 -25.84 -7.67
N THR A 38 11.45 -25.41 -7.05
CA THR A 38 12.80 -25.94 -7.29
C THR A 38 13.29 -26.67 -6.04
N PHE A 39 13.78 -27.90 -6.22
CA PHE A 39 14.42 -28.65 -5.14
C PHE A 39 15.90 -28.30 -5.09
N LEU A 40 16.43 -28.16 -3.88
CA LEU A 40 17.79 -27.74 -3.60
C LEU A 40 18.47 -28.80 -2.73
N GLN A 41 19.72 -29.12 -3.07
CA GLN A 41 20.58 -30.00 -2.29
C GLN A 41 21.73 -29.19 -1.71
N GLY A 42 21.94 -29.27 -0.40
CA GLY A 42 23.06 -28.62 0.28
C GLY A 42 24.40 -29.13 -0.25
N GLN A 43 25.35 -28.21 -0.36
CA GLN A 43 26.71 -28.48 -0.78
C GLN A 43 27.67 -28.41 0.41
N ALA A 44 28.82 -29.08 0.30
CA ALA A 44 29.81 -29.13 1.37
C ALA A 44 30.43 -27.75 1.69
N ASP A 45 30.39 -26.81 0.74
CA ASP A 45 30.85 -25.43 0.89
C ASP A 45 29.80 -24.47 1.47
N GLY A 46 28.62 -24.99 1.84
CA GLY A 46 27.52 -24.21 2.43
C GLY A 46 26.56 -23.58 1.42
N GLY A 47 26.73 -23.86 0.11
CA GLY A 47 25.80 -23.46 -0.94
C GLY A 47 24.65 -24.44 -1.16
N TYR A 48 23.74 -24.09 -2.09
CA TYR A 48 22.70 -24.99 -2.61
C TYR A 48 22.81 -25.12 -4.12
N LEU A 49 22.60 -26.34 -4.62
CA LEU A 49 22.42 -26.59 -6.05
C LEU A 49 21.00 -27.07 -6.35
N PRO A 50 20.37 -26.55 -7.42
CA PRO A 50 19.13 -27.11 -7.94
C PRO A 50 19.28 -28.59 -8.31
N VAL A 51 18.28 -29.39 -7.94
CA VAL A 51 18.21 -30.81 -8.26
C VAL A 51 16.89 -31.12 -8.96
N VAL A 52 17.00 -31.83 -10.08
CA VAL A 52 15.85 -32.43 -10.75
C VAL A 52 15.60 -33.80 -10.13
N LEU A 53 14.41 -34.01 -9.59
CA LEU A 53 13.98 -35.29 -9.05
C LEU A 53 13.76 -36.31 -10.18
N PRO A 54 13.93 -37.62 -9.92
CA PRO A 54 13.78 -38.67 -10.92
C PRO A 54 12.45 -38.61 -11.68
N THR A 55 12.49 -38.93 -12.97
CA THR A 55 11.30 -39.06 -13.83
C THR A 55 10.28 -40.02 -13.21
N GLY A 56 9.02 -39.61 -13.17
CA GLY A 56 7.94 -40.37 -12.52
C GLY A 56 7.71 -39.99 -11.05
N THR A 57 8.44 -39.01 -10.50
CA THR A 57 8.12 -38.43 -9.20
C THR A 57 6.75 -37.76 -9.25
N ALA A 58 5.85 -38.09 -8.33
CA ALA A 58 4.54 -37.45 -8.21
C ALA A 58 4.56 -36.37 -7.12
N PHE A 59 3.88 -35.25 -7.35
CA PHE A 59 3.85 -34.10 -6.44
C PHE A 59 2.45 -33.82 -5.92
N LYS A 60 2.39 -33.25 -4.72
CA LYS A 60 1.17 -32.77 -4.08
C LYS A 60 1.47 -31.46 -3.35
N PHE A 61 0.57 -30.50 -3.50
CA PHE A 61 0.49 -29.31 -2.66
C PHE A 61 -0.83 -29.38 -1.90
N GLY A 62 -0.81 -29.10 -0.60
CA GLY A 62 -2.03 -29.12 0.18
C GLY A 62 -2.00 -28.14 1.35
N LEU A 63 -3.13 -27.46 1.57
CA LEU A 63 -3.39 -26.62 2.73
C LEU A 63 -4.54 -27.18 3.55
N LYS A 64 -4.38 -27.24 4.87
CA LYS A 64 -5.39 -27.67 5.84
C LYS A 64 -5.63 -26.56 6.87
N ALA A 65 -6.71 -26.66 7.62
CA ALA A 65 -6.88 -25.84 8.81
C ALA A 65 -5.73 -26.06 9.81
N GLN A 66 -5.33 -25.01 10.51
CA GLN A 66 -4.25 -25.09 11.51
C GLN A 66 -4.56 -26.16 12.57
N GLY A 67 -3.55 -26.98 12.90
CA GLY A 67 -3.66 -28.08 13.86
C GLY A 67 -4.44 -29.32 13.37
N GLN A 68 -5.07 -29.29 12.20
CA GLN A 68 -5.89 -30.40 11.67
C GLN A 68 -5.07 -31.35 10.79
N TYR A 69 -4.11 -32.07 11.36
CA TYR A 69 -3.20 -32.97 10.61
C TYR A 69 -3.91 -34.09 9.86
N SER A 70 -5.00 -34.62 10.41
CA SER A 70 -5.85 -35.65 9.78
C SER A 70 -7.06 -35.05 9.05
N GLY A 71 -7.17 -33.72 9.00
CA GLY A 71 -8.27 -33.02 8.34
C GLY A 71 -8.20 -33.11 6.83
N ALA A 72 -9.32 -32.80 6.18
CA ALA A 72 -9.40 -32.62 4.74
C ALA A 72 -8.59 -31.40 4.29
N PHE A 73 -8.10 -31.44 3.04
CA PHE A 73 -7.49 -30.27 2.42
C PHE A 73 -8.55 -29.24 2.06
N LEU A 74 -8.28 -27.98 2.38
CA LEU A 74 -9.06 -26.81 1.96
C LEU A 74 -8.61 -26.32 0.58
N VAL A 75 -7.33 -26.50 0.27
CA VAL A 75 -6.72 -26.27 -1.05
C VAL A 75 -5.82 -27.47 -1.34
N TYR A 76 -5.97 -28.07 -2.52
CA TYR A 76 -5.17 -29.22 -2.92
C TYR A 76 -4.92 -29.20 -4.43
N THR A 77 -3.72 -29.60 -4.82
CA THR A 77 -3.44 -29.99 -6.20
C THR A 77 -2.40 -31.09 -6.24
N ASP A 78 -2.61 -32.05 -7.12
CA ASP A 78 -1.61 -33.02 -7.59
C ASP A 78 -1.40 -32.93 -9.11
N ALA A 79 -1.96 -31.89 -9.74
CA ALA A 79 -1.65 -31.54 -11.11
C ALA A 79 -0.36 -30.71 -11.12
N TRP A 80 0.67 -31.22 -11.79
CA TRP A 80 1.97 -30.58 -11.89
C TRP A 80 2.57 -30.75 -13.28
N THR A 81 3.55 -29.92 -13.59
CA THR A 81 4.32 -29.98 -14.83
C THR A 81 5.80 -30.20 -14.53
N ALA A 82 6.42 -31.11 -15.27
CA ALA A 82 7.85 -31.35 -15.16
C ALA A 82 8.64 -30.18 -15.76
N PRO A 83 9.85 -29.90 -15.25
CA PRO A 83 10.77 -29.00 -15.94
C PRO A 83 11.07 -29.50 -17.37
N ALA A 84 11.26 -28.55 -18.29
CA ALA A 84 11.62 -28.83 -19.69
C ALA A 84 13.05 -28.33 -20.00
N GLY A 85 13.79 -29.09 -20.82
CA GLY A 85 15.16 -28.75 -21.19
C GLY A 85 16.08 -28.65 -19.96
N GLU A 86 16.81 -27.55 -19.85
CA GLU A 86 17.73 -27.25 -18.73
C GLU A 86 17.04 -26.65 -17.51
N ALA A 87 15.70 -26.52 -17.51
CA ALA A 87 14.97 -26.00 -16.36
C ALA A 87 15.01 -26.98 -15.18
N THR A 88 14.87 -26.46 -13.95
CA THR A 88 14.84 -27.28 -12.73
C THR A 88 13.56 -27.09 -11.91
N ALA A 89 12.66 -26.21 -12.38
CA ALA A 89 11.44 -25.87 -11.67
C ALA A 89 10.25 -26.72 -12.12
N TYR A 90 9.52 -27.27 -11.15
CA TYR A 90 8.25 -27.96 -11.34
C TYR A 90 7.10 -26.97 -11.22
N GLY A 91 6.16 -26.98 -12.15
CA GLY A 91 4.98 -26.12 -12.08
C GLY A 91 3.86 -26.77 -11.27
N LEU A 92 3.26 -26.03 -10.32
CA LEU A 92 2.05 -26.40 -9.58
C LEU A 92 1.05 -25.24 -9.65
N CYS A 93 -0.24 -25.55 -9.78
CA CYS A 93 -1.31 -24.54 -9.86
C CYS A 93 -2.44 -24.85 -8.86
N PRO A 94 -2.23 -24.70 -7.53
CA PRO A 94 -3.32 -24.83 -6.56
C PRO A 94 -4.41 -23.78 -6.81
N ASP A 95 -5.66 -24.24 -6.76
CA ASP A 95 -6.85 -23.41 -6.91
C ASP A 95 -7.41 -23.02 -5.53
N PHE A 96 -7.51 -21.71 -5.28
CA PHE A 96 -8.06 -21.13 -4.05
C PHE A 96 -9.55 -20.79 -4.19
N ARG A 97 -10.26 -21.38 -5.17
CA ARG A 97 -11.71 -21.37 -5.31
C ARG A 97 -12.29 -22.68 -4.78
N SER A 98 -12.41 -22.80 -3.46
CA SER A 98 -13.03 -23.98 -2.85
C SER A 98 -14.14 -23.59 -1.88
N ALA A 99 -15.27 -24.30 -1.96
CA ALA A 99 -16.41 -24.07 -1.07
C ALA A 99 -16.02 -24.21 0.42
N SER A 100 -15.11 -25.13 0.73
CA SER A 100 -14.62 -25.30 2.12
C SER A 100 -13.77 -24.11 2.59
N LEU A 101 -13.00 -23.48 1.71
CA LEU A 101 -12.29 -22.24 2.01
C LEU A 101 -13.27 -21.06 2.12
N ASP A 102 -14.31 -21.03 1.28
CA ASP A 102 -15.36 -20.02 1.33
C ASP A 102 -16.11 -20.06 2.67
N THR A 103 -16.55 -21.24 3.12
CA THR A 103 -17.19 -21.44 4.44
C THR A 103 -16.27 -21.05 5.60
N LEU A 104 -14.96 -21.27 5.46
CA LEU A 104 -14.01 -20.89 6.51
C LEU A 104 -13.83 -19.37 6.60
N LEU A 105 -13.88 -18.67 5.47
CA LEU A 105 -13.72 -17.22 5.38
C LEU A 105 -15.00 -16.43 5.69
N ASP A 106 -16.17 -17.04 5.51
CA ASP A 106 -17.47 -16.49 5.89
C ASP A 106 -18.29 -17.56 6.63
N PRO A 107 -17.98 -17.83 7.91
CA PRO A 107 -18.70 -18.84 8.67
C PRO A 107 -20.13 -18.36 8.94
N GLU A 108 -21.09 -18.97 8.24
CA GLU A 108 -22.54 -18.82 8.46
C GLU A 108 -23.04 -17.35 8.41
N GLY A 109 -22.39 -16.48 7.63
CA GLY A 109 -22.79 -15.08 7.51
C GLY A 109 -22.49 -14.23 8.74
N ALA A 110 -21.60 -14.71 9.64
CA ALA A 110 -21.12 -13.95 10.79
C ALA A 110 -20.24 -12.73 10.41
N GLY A 111 -19.96 -12.58 9.11
CA GLY A 111 -19.12 -11.53 8.54
C GLY A 111 -17.82 -12.12 7.97
N ASP A 112 -17.37 -11.53 6.87
CA ASP A 112 -16.14 -11.95 6.21
C ASP A 112 -14.92 -11.76 7.11
N LEU A 113 -14.18 -12.84 7.32
CA LEU A 113 -12.83 -12.75 7.83
C LEU A 113 -11.94 -12.10 6.76
N PRO A 114 -11.07 -11.13 7.11
CA PRO A 114 -10.17 -10.51 6.14
C PRO A 114 -9.12 -11.50 5.60
N GLN A 115 -8.78 -12.52 6.38
CA GLN A 115 -7.87 -13.59 6.00
C GLN A 115 -8.02 -14.81 6.93
N VAL A 116 -7.54 -15.96 6.48
CA VAL A 116 -7.35 -17.16 7.31
C VAL A 116 -5.91 -17.64 7.26
N SER A 117 -5.45 -18.21 8.38
CA SER A 117 -4.14 -18.87 8.48
C SER A 117 -4.33 -20.37 8.35
N LEU A 118 -3.67 -20.97 7.35
CA LEU A 118 -3.72 -22.39 7.04
C LEU A 118 -2.34 -23.04 7.25
N MET A 119 -2.35 -24.34 7.47
CA MET A 119 -1.14 -25.17 7.56
C MET A 119 -0.89 -25.81 6.20
N GLY A 120 0.24 -25.52 5.58
CA GLY A 120 0.61 -25.99 4.25
C GLY A 120 1.75 -27.00 4.22
N GLU A 121 1.76 -27.82 3.19
CA GLU A 121 2.78 -28.84 2.94
C GLU A 121 2.95 -29.08 1.42
N ILE A 122 4.19 -29.33 0.99
CA ILE A 122 4.50 -29.84 -0.35
C ILE A 122 5.12 -31.23 -0.19
N ALA A 123 4.45 -32.24 -0.75
CA ALA A 123 4.88 -33.63 -0.68
C ALA A 123 5.24 -34.16 -2.06
N TRP A 124 6.18 -35.11 -2.09
CA TRP A 124 6.57 -35.82 -3.30
C TRP A 124 6.72 -37.32 -3.03
N THR A 125 6.45 -38.12 -4.06
CA THR A 125 6.64 -39.57 -4.03
C THR A 125 7.52 -39.96 -5.20
N LEU A 126 8.70 -40.49 -4.90
CA LEU A 126 9.66 -40.95 -5.90
C LEU A 126 9.13 -42.23 -6.59
N PRO A 127 9.63 -42.57 -7.79
CA PRO A 127 9.25 -43.81 -8.49
C PRO A 127 9.49 -45.09 -7.66
N SER A 128 10.44 -45.06 -6.74
CA SER A 128 10.70 -46.15 -5.79
C SER A 128 9.63 -46.32 -4.70
N GLY A 129 8.63 -45.44 -4.65
CA GLY A 129 7.62 -45.37 -3.60
C GLY A 129 8.08 -44.61 -2.34
N ARG A 130 9.34 -44.18 -2.28
CA ARG A 130 9.85 -43.35 -1.17
C ARG A 130 9.15 -42.00 -1.18
N LYS A 131 8.58 -41.63 -0.04
CA LYS A 131 7.88 -40.35 0.17
C LYS A 131 8.83 -39.32 0.79
N GLY A 132 8.71 -38.08 0.36
CA GLY A 132 9.33 -36.92 0.98
C GLY A 132 8.32 -35.81 1.13
N SER A 133 8.57 -34.89 2.05
CA SER A 133 7.70 -33.74 2.29
C SER A 133 8.47 -32.59 2.91
N THR A 134 7.96 -31.37 2.73
CA THR A 134 8.37 -30.22 3.52
C THR A 134 7.83 -30.34 4.94
N ARG A 135 8.53 -29.75 5.91
CA ARG A 135 7.92 -29.32 7.17
C ARG A 135 6.75 -28.39 6.87
N THR A 136 5.79 -28.34 7.78
CA THR A 136 4.64 -27.49 7.61
C THR A 136 5.05 -26.01 7.60
N PHE A 137 4.43 -25.24 6.73
CA PHE A 137 4.53 -23.79 6.69
C PHE A 137 3.15 -23.16 6.91
N THR A 138 3.13 -21.87 7.24
CA THR A 138 1.87 -21.12 7.33
C THR A 138 1.52 -20.56 5.96
N ALA A 139 0.28 -20.75 5.52
CA ALA A 139 -0.27 -20.09 4.36
C ALA A 139 -1.34 -19.09 4.81
N LEU A 140 -1.08 -17.79 4.64
CA LEU A 140 -2.09 -16.76 4.83
C LEU A 140 -2.89 -16.63 3.54
N VAL A 141 -4.21 -16.77 3.62
CA VAL A 141 -5.11 -16.61 2.49
C VAL A 141 -5.99 -15.40 2.74
N ALA A 142 -5.74 -14.33 2.00
CA ALA A 142 -6.50 -13.09 2.09
C ALA A 142 -7.86 -13.22 1.41
N ASN A 143 -8.91 -12.72 2.05
CA ASN A 143 -10.27 -12.64 1.54
C ASN A 143 -10.50 -11.33 0.77
N ASP A 144 -9.54 -10.96 -0.07
CA ASP A 144 -9.56 -9.73 -0.83
C ASP A 144 -10.20 -9.97 -2.21
N LEU A 145 -11.46 -10.38 -2.25
CA LEU A 145 -12.19 -10.56 -3.50
C LEU A 145 -13.17 -9.40 -3.66
N ILE A 146 -13.07 -8.65 -4.78
CA ILE A 146 -14.13 -7.71 -5.14
C ILE A 146 -15.38 -8.53 -5.42
N LYS A 147 -16.37 -8.40 -4.54
CA LYS A 147 -17.66 -9.09 -4.68
C LYS A 147 -18.53 -8.34 -5.69
N ASP A 148 -19.40 -9.06 -6.39
CA ASP A 148 -20.31 -8.49 -7.39
C ASP A 148 -21.26 -7.40 -6.83
N THR A 149 -21.34 -7.26 -5.50
CA THR A 149 -22.13 -6.25 -4.78
C THR A 149 -21.33 -5.04 -4.29
N GLU A 150 -20.01 -5.00 -4.50
CA GLU A 150 -19.18 -3.85 -4.15
C GLU A 150 -19.43 -2.70 -5.14
N GLY A 151 -20.02 -1.61 -4.65
CA GLY A 151 -20.21 -0.40 -5.44
C GLY A 151 -18.92 0.40 -5.61
N ALA A 152 -18.91 1.28 -6.61
CA ALA A 152 -17.85 2.30 -6.70
C ALA A 152 -17.82 3.13 -5.40
N PRO A 153 -16.64 3.62 -4.97
CA PRO A 153 -16.55 4.55 -3.85
C PRO A 153 -17.54 5.69 -4.04
N ALA A 154 -18.34 5.98 -3.01
CA ALA A 154 -19.20 7.14 -3.06
C ALA A 154 -18.33 8.39 -3.31
N PRO A 155 -18.75 9.33 -4.16
CA PRO A 155 -18.03 10.59 -4.32
C PRO A 155 -17.84 11.22 -2.95
N ALA A 156 -16.60 11.36 -2.51
CA ALA A 156 -16.32 12.12 -1.31
C ALA A 156 -16.71 13.56 -1.61
N THR A 157 -17.60 14.14 -0.81
CA THR A 157 -17.75 15.60 -0.81
C THR A 157 -16.41 16.13 -0.34
N PRO A 158 -15.66 16.89 -1.16
CA PRO A 158 -14.43 17.50 -0.67
C PRO A 158 -14.81 18.30 0.57
N GLY A 159 -14.06 18.13 1.66
CA GLY A 159 -14.18 18.98 2.83
C GLY A 159 -13.75 20.39 2.46
N TYR A 160 -14.58 21.10 1.70
CA TYR A 160 -14.50 22.54 1.60
C TYR A 160 -14.86 23.04 2.99
N TYR A 161 -13.91 23.71 3.64
CA TYR A 161 -14.21 24.55 4.79
C TYR A 161 -15.45 25.38 4.42
N THR A 162 -16.54 25.20 5.16
CA THR A 162 -17.74 26.01 4.98
C THR A 162 -17.32 27.48 5.05
N ALA A 163 -17.78 28.30 4.10
CA ALA A 163 -17.43 29.72 3.96
C ALA A 163 -17.81 30.63 5.16
N GLY A 164 -18.13 30.05 6.33
CA GLY A 164 -18.36 30.73 7.59
C GLY A 164 -17.26 30.53 8.65
N GLU A 165 -16.25 29.70 8.40
CA GLU A 165 -15.06 29.54 9.26
C GLU A 165 -13.82 30.21 8.69
N SER A 166 -13.99 31.32 7.95
CA SER A 166 -12.88 32.26 7.82
C SER A 166 -12.74 32.95 9.18
N ASP A 167 -11.75 32.55 9.97
CA ASP A 167 -11.22 33.36 11.07
C ASP A 167 -10.56 34.61 10.46
N ALA A 168 -11.41 35.51 9.94
CA ALA A 168 -11.01 36.80 9.43
C ALA A 168 -10.70 37.67 10.64
N ARG A 169 -9.50 37.48 11.21
CA ARG A 169 -8.95 38.41 12.19
C ARG A 169 -8.76 39.75 11.50
N TYR A 170 -9.59 40.72 11.88
CA TYR A 170 -9.31 42.13 11.65
C TYR A 170 -7.98 42.46 12.35
N LEU A 171 -6.93 42.69 11.56
CA LEU A 171 -5.69 43.24 12.09
C LEU A 171 -5.93 44.72 12.46
N PRO A 172 -5.58 45.15 13.68
CA PRO A 172 -5.78 46.52 14.11
C PRO A 172 -5.00 47.50 13.22
N SER A 173 -5.53 48.73 13.10
CA SER A 173 -5.20 49.77 12.12
C SER A 173 -3.79 50.40 12.22
N SER A 174 -2.87 49.82 13.00
CA SER A 174 -1.46 50.20 13.02
C SER A 174 -0.61 49.07 12.44
N LEU A 175 -0.61 48.94 11.11
CA LEU A 175 0.22 47.98 10.37
C LEU A 175 1.69 48.45 10.36
N GLY A 176 2.39 48.14 11.45
CA GLY A 176 3.84 48.20 11.54
C GLY A 176 4.34 46.97 12.31
N GLY A 177 5.48 46.41 11.91
CA GLY A 177 6.09 45.25 12.58
C GLY A 177 5.86 43.92 11.86
N ILE A 178 6.05 42.83 12.61
CA ILE A 178 5.91 41.46 12.13
C ILE A 178 4.48 40.97 12.40
N VAL A 179 3.84 40.42 11.38
CA VAL A 179 2.49 39.84 11.46
C VAL A 179 2.57 38.36 11.15
N ASP A 180 2.06 37.54 12.07
CA ASP A 180 1.87 36.11 11.83
C ASP A 180 0.49 35.87 11.21
N LEU A 181 0.47 35.11 10.12
CA LEU A 181 -0.71 34.77 9.34
C LEU A 181 -0.84 33.24 9.30
N THR A 182 -1.83 32.72 10.01
CA THR A 182 -2.07 31.27 10.07
C THR A 182 -3.03 30.85 8.96
N VAL A 183 -2.63 29.89 8.12
CA VAL A 183 -3.48 29.29 7.07
C VAL A 183 -3.48 27.78 7.23
N GLY A 184 -4.61 27.22 7.68
CA GLY A 184 -4.69 25.81 8.07
C GLY A 184 -3.81 25.50 9.28
N LEU A 185 -2.94 24.50 9.18
CA LEU A 185 -2.01 24.08 10.25
C LEU A 185 -0.63 24.77 10.18
N ARG A 186 -0.46 25.76 9.30
CA ARG A 186 0.82 26.45 9.10
C ARG A 186 0.69 27.92 9.46
N THR A 187 1.72 28.45 10.11
CA THR A 187 1.83 29.88 10.44
C THR A 187 2.93 30.49 9.58
N TYR A 188 2.63 31.61 8.94
CA TYR A 188 3.53 32.35 8.08
C TYR A 188 3.83 33.70 8.71
N THR A 189 5.10 34.03 8.89
CA THR A 189 5.54 35.28 9.50
C THR A 189 5.85 36.27 8.38
N VAL A 190 5.16 37.41 8.37
CA VAL A 190 5.33 38.48 7.38
C VAL A 190 5.88 39.71 8.06
N ASP A 191 7.10 40.11 7.71
CA ASP A 191 7.70 41.35 8.21
C ASP A 191 7.26 42.53 7.35
N LEU A 192 6.43 43.41 7.91
CA LEU A 192 5.94 44.61 7.25
C LEU A 192 6.84 45.83 7.45
N THR A 193 7.93 45.72 8.22
CA THR A 193 8.81 46.86 8.54
C THR A 193 9.51 47.43 7.31
N ALA A 194 9.77 46.59 6.30
CA ALA A 194 10.42 47.01 5.06
C ALA A 194 9.50 47.77 4.09
N LEU A 195 8.17 47.77 4.31
CA LEU A 195 7.20 48.30 3.34
C LEU A 195 7.01 49.81 3.38
N ALA A 196 7.75 50.54 4.24
CA ALA A 196 7.74 52.01 4.34
C ALA A 196 6.32 52.62 4.27
N LEU A 197 5.36 52.00 4.96
CA LEU A 197 3.96 52.42 4.92
C LEU A 197 3.83 53.82 5.54
N PRO A 198 3.03 54.72 4.95
CA PRO A 198 2.76 56.03 5.54
C PRO A 198 2.14 55.86 6.93
N ALA A 199 2.32 56.82 7.84
CA ALA A 199 1.87 56.75 9.25
C ALA A 199 0.35 56.56 9.44
N SER A 200 -0.44 56.57 8.37
CA SER A 200 -1.87 56.29 8.37
C SER A 200 -2.26 55.64 7.03
N PRO A 201 -1.88 54.37 6.79
CA PRO A 201 -2.29 53.68 5.59
C PRO A 201 -3.80 53.40 5.72
N ARG A 202 -4.60 54.02 4.84
CA ARG A 202 -6.06 53.77 4.81
C ARG A 202 -6.42 52.42 4.19
N GLY A 203 -5.44 51.74 3.60
CA GLY A 203 -5.48 50.36 3.11
C GLY A 203 -4.17 50.00 2.42
N ALA A 204 -3.79 48.72 2.44
CA ALA A 204 -2.64 48.20 1.71
C ALA A 204 -3.03 46.88 1.04
N LEU A 205 -2.60 46.69 -0.22
CA LEU A 205 -2.80 45.45 -0.96
C LEU A 205 -1.53 44.59 -0.88
N PHE A 206 -1.68 43.33 -0.45
CA PHE A 206 -0.60 42.35 -0.43
C PHE A 206 -0.98 41.14 -1.28
N GLY A 207 -0.15 40.82 -2.27
CA GLY A 207 -0.20 39.55 -2.98
C GLY A 207 0.84 38.59 -2.40
N PHE A 208 0.44 37.35 -2.13
CA PHE A 208 1.36 36.29 -1.73
C PHE A 208 1.44 35.26 -2.87
N VAL A 209 2.64 35.02 -3.39
CA VAL A 209 2.90 33.95 -4.35
C VAL A 209 3.76 32.91 -3.63
N ALA A 210 3.23 31.72 -3.43
CA ALA A 210 4.01 30.61 -2.91
C ALA A 210 4.97 30.13 -4.00
N ALA A 211 6.27 30.38 -3.81
CA ALA A 211 7.29 29.78 -4.67
C ALA A 211 7.38 28.28 -4.38
N THR A 212 7.32 27.45 -5.43
CA THR A 212 7.57 26.02 -5.31
C THR A 212 9.07 25.80 -5.14
N GLY A 213 9.54 25.74 -3.90
CA GLY A 213 10.93 25.55 -3.53
C GLY A 213 11.08 25.83 -2.04
N SER A 214 11.98 25.15 -1.34
CA SER A 214 12.06 25.01 0.12
C SER A 214 12.38 26.27 0.94
N GLU A 215 12.04 27.46 0.47
CA GLU A 215 12.21 28.70 1.22
C GLU A 215 10.85 29.39 1.38
N ASN A 216 10.36 29.40 2.62
CA ASN A 216 9.10 30.01 3.06
C ASN A 216 9.20 31.55 3.07
N THR A 217 9.63 32.15 1.98
CA THR A 217 9.77 33.60 1.85
C THR A 217 8.75 34.09 0.84
N PHE A 218 7.71 34.74 1.34
CA PHE A 218 6.75 35.44 0.50
C PHE A 218 7.20 36.89 0.33
N GLY A 219 7.34 37.34 -0.93
CA GLY A 219 7.53 38.75 -1.23
C GLY A 219 6.19 39.47 -1.23
N ALA A 220 6.02 40.45 -0.34
CA ALA A 220 4.87 41.35 -0.39
C ALA A 220 5.12 42.41 -1.47
N VAL A 221 4.27 42.46 -2.51
CA VAL A 221 4.31 43.52 -3.52
C VAL A 221 3.17 44.52 -3.24
N MET A 222 3.52 45.77 -2.97
CA MET A 222 2.54 46.86 -2.88
C MET A 222 2.16 47.30 -4.29
N VAL A 223 0.90 47.10 -4.69
CA VAL A 223 0.48 47.33 -6.10
C VAL A 223 -0.07 48.74 -6.35
N SER A 224 -0.64 49.43 -5.35
CA SER A 224 -0.91 50.87 -5.41
C SER A 224 -1.34 51.43 -4.05
N SER A 225 -1.15 52.73 -3.82
CA SER A 225 -1.52 53.44 -2.60
C SER A 225 -2.54 54.56 -2.87
N GLN A 226 -3.65 54.27 -3.54
CA GLN A 226 -4.75 55.24 -3.68
C GLN A 226 -6.11 54.53 -3.76
N THR A 227 -6.70 54.17 -2.63
CA THR A 227 -8.13 53.82 -2.57
C THR A 227 -8.79 54.47 -1.36
N THR A 228 -10.04 54.90 -1.53
CA THR A 228 -10.92 55.50 -0.52
C THR A 228 -11.85 54.49 0.14
N ALA A 229 -11.59 53.19 -0.03
CA ALA A 229 -12.48 52.12 0.43
C ALA A 229 -12.47 51.97 1.96
N THR A 230 -13.65 51.71 2.54
CA THR A 230 -13.88 51.64 4.00
C THR A 230 -14.18 50.23 4.52
N THR A 231 -14.14 49.21 3.68
CA THR A 231 -14.45 47.81 4.05
C THR A 231 -13.54 46.83 3.33
N LEU A 232 -13.07 45.81 4.05
CA LEU A 232 -12.11 44.81 3.57
C LEU A 232 -12.77 43.43 3.48
N SER A 233 -12.73 42.78 2.31
CA SER A 233 -13.27 41.44 2.10
C SER A 233 -12.24 40.52 1.44
N LEU A 234 -11.85 39.44 2.11
CA LEU A 234 -10.94 38.41 1.60
C LEU A 234 -11.67 37.44 0.66
N LEU A 235 -11.18 37.27 -0.58
CA LEU A 235 -11.70 36.31 -1.54
C LEU A 235 -10.62 35.32 -1.99
N THR A 236 -10.54 34.17 -1.33
CA THR A 236 -9.65 33.09 -1.77
C THR A 236 -10.29 32.31 -2.91
N THR A 237 -9.74 32.38 -4.12
CA THR A 237 -10.15 31.53 -5.25
C THR A 237 -9.08 30.48 -5.54
N ALA A 238 -9.44 29.19 -5.50
CA ALA A 238 -8.59 28.14 -6.05
C ALA A 238 -8.57 28.27 -7.59
N LEU A 239 -7.39 28.29 -8.21
CA LEU A 239 -7.28 28.25 -9.67
C LEU A 239 -7.53 26.82 -10.17
N PRO A 240 -8.18 26.62 -11.34
CA PRO A 240 -8.68 25.30 -11.75
C PRO A 240 -7.61 24.26 -12.06
N ASP A 241 -6.39 24.65 -12.47
CA ASP A 241 -5.46 23.74 -13.16
C ASP A 241 -4.07 23.57 -12.51
N ALA A 242 -3.93 23.85 -11.22
CA ALA A 242 -2.70 23.53 -10.49
C ALA A 242 -3.05 22.94 -9.12
N PRO A 243 -2.83 21.63 -8.88
CA PRO A 243 -3.29 20.96 -7.66
C PRO A 243 -2.68 21.52 -6.36
N ASN A 244 -1.65 22.38 -6.46
CA ASN A 244 -0.91 22.93 -5.32
C ASN A 244 -0.66 24.46 -5.40
N CYS A 245 -1.22 25.19 -6.36
CA CYS A 245 -1.11 26.65 -6.38
C CYS A 245 -2.40 27.29 -5.88
N ARG A 246 -2.36 27.87 -4.68
CA ARG A 246 -3.42 28.75 -4.18
C ARG A 246 -2.99 30.19 -4.39
N LEU A 247 -3.65 30.89 -5.31
CA LEU A 247 -3.54 32.34 -5.38
C LEU A 247 -4.64 32.93 -4.51
N ALA A 248 -4.26 33.60 -3.43
CA ALA A 248 -5.19 34.40 -2.65
C ALA A 248 -5.17 35.82 -3.21
N TYR A 249 -6.27 36.26 -3.80
CA TYR A 249 -6.48 37.67 -4.12
C TYR A 249 -7.30 38.32 -3.02
N LEU A 250 -6.92 39.53 -2.62
CA LEU A 250 -7.72 40.36 -1.72
C LEU A 250 -8.24 41.53 -2.54
N LEU A 251 -9.45 41.40 -3.09
CA LEU A 251 -10.07 42.47 -3.86
C LEU A 251 -10.80 43.42 -2.91
N ILE A 252 -10.49 44.71 -2.98
CA ILE A 252 -11.20 45.75 -2.26
C ILE A 252 -11.94 46.60 -3.30
N LEU A 253 -13.25 46.80 -3.11
CA LEU A 253 -14.05 47.79 -3.83
C LEU A 253 -14.10 49.11 -3.03
#